data_AF-A0A962KHL7-F1
#
_entry.id   AF-A0A962KHL7-F1
#
_cell.length_a   1.000
_cell.length_b   1.000
_cell.length_c   1.000
_cell.angle_alpha   90.00
_cell.angle_beta   90.00
_cell.angle_gamma   90.00
#
_symmetry.space_group_name_H-M   'P 1'
#
loop_
_entity.id
_entity.type
_entity.pdbx_description
1 polymer ?
#
loop_
_entity_poly.entity_id
_entity_poly.type
_entity_poly.pdbx_seq_one_letter_code
_entity_poly.pdbx_strand_id
1 'polypeptide(L)'
;TAGRNFSLDVADSLQKHLDEAQAKIPDWLWEKVEAGQLGKKSGEGLYQYTDGKPQKSGGDSQADVQLQDRLILPLLNTCMKCLSHEVVANAETLDAAMIFGTGFAPFRGGPLHYAGQRGHRQIAAALEELARQFGERFTPDPGWYETTAKH
;
A
#
# COMPACT_ATOMS: atom_id res chain seq x y z
N THR A 1 -19.50 11.08 -20.92
CA THR A 1 -18.76 11.60 -19.75
C THR A 1 -17.55 10.72 -19.58
N ALA A 2 -16.33 11.22 -19.85
CA ALA A 2 -15.11 10.41 -19.75
C ALA A 2 -15.05 9.75 -18.37
N GLY A 3 -14.93 8.42 -18.35
CA GLY A 3 -14.98 7.60 -17.14
C GLY A 3 -13.77 7.86 -16.26
N ARG A 4 -13.90 8.84 -15.38
CA ARG A 4 -12.86 9.27 -14.45
C ARG A 4 -12.54 8.13 -13.48
N ASN A 5 -11.31 7.63 -13.52
CA ASN A 5 -10.84 6.58 -12.62
C ASN A 5 -10.43 7.21 -11.28
N PHE A 6 -11.34 7.18 -10.30
CA PHE A 6 -11.14 7.77 -8.97
C PHE A 6 -9.83 7.35 -8.29
N SER A 7 -9.43 6.08 -8.43
CA SER A 7 -8.19 5.59 -7.79
C SER A 7 -6.92 6.24 -8.35
N LEU A 8 -6.93 6.55 -9.65
CA LEU A 8 -5.81 7.18 -10.33
C LEU A 8 -5.73 8.67 -10.00
N ASP A 9 -6.88 9.34 -9.92
CA ASP A 9 -6.96 10.74 -9.49
C ASP A 9 -6.50 10.93 -8.05
N VAL A 10 -6.89 10.03 -7.15
CA VAL A 10 -6.43 10.07 -5.76
C VAL A 10 -4.93 9.86 -5.70
N ALA A 11 -4.38 8.90 -6.44
CA ALA A 11 -2.94 8.67 -6.48
C ALA A 11 -2.16 9.87 -7.03
N ASP A 12 -2.66 10.50 -8.09
CA ASP A 12 -2.08 11.72 -8.67
C ASP A 12 -2.18 12.93 -7.73
N SER A 13 -3.32 13.08 -7.04
CA SER A 13 -3.51 14.11 -6.01
C SER A 13 -2.52 13.94 -4.85
N LEU A 14 -2.35 12.71 -4.35
CA LEU A 14 -1.38 12.41 -3.29
C LEU A 14 0.06 12.70 -3.74
N GLN A 15 0.42 12.40 -4.99
CA GLN A 15 1.74 12.75 -5.55
C GLN A 15 2.01 14.25 -5.64
N LYS A 16 0.96 15.06 -5.86
CA LYS A 16 1.08 16.52 -5.96
C LYS A 16 1.11 17.23 -4.61
N HIS A 17 0.53 16.62 -3.58
CA HIS A 17 0.28 17.28 -2.30
C HIS A 17 1.09 16.73 -1.12
N LEU A 18 1.72 15.56 -1.26
CA LEU A 18 2.63 15.04 -0.25
C LEU A 18 4.07 15.29 -0.68
N ASP A 19 4.81 16.01 0.15
CA ASP A 19 6.26 16.22 -0.01
C ASP A 19 7.06 14.97 0.43
N GLU A 20 6.66 13.81 -0.09
CA GLU A 20 7.26 12.51 0.23
C GLU A 20 7.47 11.68 -1.04
N ALA A 21 8.56 10.91 -1.05
CA ALA A 21 8.85 9.99 -2.14
C ALA A 21 7.75 8.92 -2.26
N GLN A 22 7.04 8.93 -3.39
CA GLN A 22 5.94 8.00 -3.69
C GLN A 22 6.27 7.09 -4.86
N ALA A 23 5.49 6.01 -5.00
CA ALA A 23 5.56 5.18 -6.18
C ALA A 23 5.06 5.98 -7.40
N LYS A 24 5.86 6.03 -8.46
CA LYS A 24 5.42 6.61 -9.73
C LYS A 24 4.26 5.80 -10.30
N ILE A 25 3.22 6.49 -10.75
CA ILE A 25 2.17 5.85 -11.54
C ILE A 25 2.78 5.53 -12.92
N PRO A 26 2.71 4.28 -13.38
CA PRO A 26 3.28 3.93 -14.68
C PRO A 26 2.40 4.41 -15.84
N ASP A 27 3.02 4.83 -16.95
CA ASP A 27 2.35 5.43 -18.11
C ASP A 27 1.25 4.53 -18.70
N TRP A 28 1.50 3.23 -18.78
CA TRP A 28 0.52 2.27 -19.30
C TRP A 28 -0.81 2.28 -18.53
N LEU A 29 -0.81 2.68 -17.25
CA LEU A 29 -2.04 2.76 -16.46
C LEU A 29 -2.89 3.96 -16.88
N TRP A 30 -2.26 5.07 -17.26
CA TRP A 30 -2.94 6.22 -17.87
C TRP A 30 -3.53 5.86 -19.22
N GLU A 31 -2.73 5.23 -20.09
CA GLU A 31 -3.15 4.80 -21.43
C GLU A 31 -4.40 3.91 -21.38
N LYS A 32 -4.48 2.98 -20.41
CA LYS A 32 -5.66 2.14 -20.21
C LYS A 32 -6.91 2.95 -19.85
N VAL A 33 -6.78 3.92 -18.96
CA VAL A 33 -7.91 4.78 -18.55
C VAL A 33 -8.37 5.64 -19.72
N GLU A 34 -7.44 6.22 -20.48
CA GLU A 34 -7.74 7.00 -21.69
C GLU A 34 -8.43 6.16 -22.77
N ALA A 35 -8.03 4.89 -22.91
CA ALA A 35 -8.67 3.92 -23.79
C ALA A 35 -10.04 3.40 -23.29
N GLY A 36 -10.52 3.84 -22.12
CA GLY A 36 -11.79 3.38 -21.54
C GLY A 36 -11.77 1.97 -20.97
N GLN A 37 -10.58 1.39 -20.75
CA GLN A 37 -10.37 0.07 -20.14
C GLN A 37 -10.44 0.16 -18.61
N LEU A 38 -11.63 0.46 -18.08
CA LEU A 38 -11.91 0.76 -16.66
C LEU A 38 -12.16 -0.48 -15.78
N GLY A 39 -11.91 -1.69 -16.30
CA GLY A 39 -12.05 -2.96 -15.58
C GLY A 39 -13.35 -3.71 -15.87
N LYS A 40 -13.93 -4.32 -14.83
CA LYS A 40 -15.02 -5.31 -14.99
C LYS A 40 -16.24 -4.78 -15.77
N LYS A 41 -16.62 -3.52 -15.56
CA LYS A 41 -17.81 -2.92 -16.21
C LYS A 41 -17.59 -2.61 -17.69
N SER A 42 -16.35 -2.30 -18.10
CA SER A 42 -15.98 -2.08 -19.50
C SER A 42 -15.58 -3.37 -20.22
N GLY A 43 -15.52 -4.51 -19.52
CA GLY A 43 -15.09 -5.79 -20.07
C GLY A 43 -13.56 -5.97 -20.10
N GLU A 44 -12.79 -4.91 -19.86
CA GLU A 44 -11.32 -4.94 -19.91
C GLU A 44 -10.69 -3.87 -19.01
N GLY A 45 -9.53 -4.19 -18.42
CA GLY A 45 -8.69 -3.31 -17.60
C GLY A 45 -7.33 -3.96 -17.32
N LEU A 46 -7.02 -4.22 -16.04
CA LEU A 46 -5.87 -5.06 -15.65
C LEU A 46 -6.03 -6.52 -16.09
N TYR A 47 -7.27 -6.97 -16.22
CA TYR A 47 -7.65 -8.28 -16.76
C TYR A 47 -8.63 -8.06 -17.91
N GLN A 48 -8.73 -9.06 -18.79
CA GLN A 48 -9.93 -9.21 -19.61
C GLN A 48 -11.03 -9.88 -18.79
N TYR A 49 -12.28 -9.45 -19.02
CA TYR A 49 -13.44 -9.99 -18.34
C TYR A 49 -14.41 -10.63 -19.34
N THR A 50 -14.67 -11.92 -19.17
CA THR A 50 -15.72 -12.65 -19.91
C THR A 50 -16.80 -13.03 -18.93
N ASP A 51 -18.07 -12.71 -19.23
CA ASP A 51 -19.21 -12.94 -18.33
C ASP A 51 -18.98 -12.36 -16.91
N GLY A 52 -18.28 -11.22 -16.83
CA GLY A 52 -17.95 -10.56 -15.58
C GLY A 52 -16.90 -11.27 -14.70
N LYS A 53 -16.23 -12.31 -15.23
CA LYS A 53 -15.14 -13.03 -14.56
C LYS A 53 -13.79 -12.65 -15.18
N PRO A 54 -12.75 -12.40 -14.37
CA PRO A 54 -11.43 -12.08 -14.88
C PRO A 54 -10.77 -13.32 -15.50
N GLN A 55 -10.26 -13.18 -16.71
CA GLN A 55 -9.40 -14.15 -17.37
C GLN A 55 -7.98 -13.99 -16.84
N LYS A 56 -7.57 -14.91 -15.96
CA LYS A 56 -6.22 -14.94 -15.39
C LYS A 56 -5.35 -15.83 -16.27
N SER A 57 -4.34 -15.26 -16.92
CA SER A 57 -3.25 -16.07 -17.45
C SER A 57 -2.45 -16.62 -16.26
N GLY A 58 -2.29 -17.95 -16.22
CA GLY A 58 -1.52 -18.61 -15.17
C GLY A 58 -0.06 -18.22 -15.27
N GLY A 59 0.36 -17.22 -14.52
CA GLY A 59 1.76 -17.01 -14.19
C GLY A 59 2.05 -17.71 -12.87
N ASP A 60 2.95 -18.68 -12.88
CA ASP A 60 3.58 -19.19 -11.66
C ASP A 60 4.37 -18.05 -11.01
N SER A 61 3.66 -17.23 -10.23
CA SER A 61 4.30 -16.26 -9.36
C SER A 61 4.70 -17.03 -8.12
N GLN A 62 5.90 -17.60 -8.15
CA GLN A 62 6.55 -18.06 -6.93
C GLN A 62 6.48 -16.89 -5.93
N ALA A 63 6.02 -17.16 -4.70
CA ALA A 63 5.81 -16.14 -3.68
C ALA A 63 7.16 -15.47 -3.37
N ASP A 64 7.46 -14.41 -4.10
CA ASP A 64 8.64 -13.59 -3.88
C ASP A 64 8.40 -12.81 -2.59
N VAL A 65 9.11 -13.20 -1.54
CA VAL A 65 9.05 -12.53 -0.23
C VAL A 65 9.36 -11.04 -0.39
N GLN A 66 10.22 -10.66 -1.36
CA GLN A 66 10.46 -9.25 -1.66
C GLN A 66 9.24 -8.58 -2.28
N LEU A 67 8.44 -9.27 -3.10
CA LEU A 67 7.19 -8.72 -3.62
C LEU A 67 6.20 -8.45 -2.49
N GLN A 68 6.04 -9.38 -1.55
CA GLN A 68 5.18 -9.18 -0.39
C GLN A 68 5.64 -7.99 0.44
N ASP A 69 6.94 -7.90 0.74
CA ASP A 69 7.50 -6.80 1.53
C ASP A 69 7.37 -5.45 0.83
N ARG A 70 7.53 -5.41 -0.50
CA ARG A 70 7.31 -4.21 -1.31
C ARG A 70 5.86 -3.72 -1.30
N LEU A 71 4.89 -4.58 -0.96
CA LEU A 71 3.49 -4.20 -0.83
C LEU A 71 3.13 -3.84 0.61
N ILE A 72 3.56 -4.66 1.58
CA ILE A 72 3.12 -4.50 2.98
C ILE A 72 3.92 -3.45 3.74
N LEU A 73 5.25 -3.37 3.54
CA LEU A 73 6.09 -2.51 4.36
C LEU A 73 5.81 -1.01 4.15
N PRO A 74 5.56 -0.50 2.93
CA PRO A 74 5.12 0.90 2.75
C PRO A 74 3.82 1.20 3.49
N LEU A 75 2.86 0.28 3.49
CA LEU A 75 1.60 0.44 4.22
C LEU A 75 1.86 0.56 5.72
N LEU A 76 2.66 -0.34 6.29
CA LEU A 76 3.03 -0.29 7.70
C LEU A 76 3.76 1.02 8.04
N ASN A 77 4.66 1.45 7.16
CA ASN A 77 5.43 2.67 7.34
C ASN A 77 4.52 3.91 7.35
N THR A 78 3.52 3.96 6.48
CA THR A 78 2.49 5.00 6.51
C THR A 78 1.65 4.95 7.80
N CYS A 79 1.31 3.75 8.29
CA CYS A 79 0.61 3.61 9.57
C CYS A 79 1.46 4.13 10.74
N MET A 80 2.76 3.83 10.76
CA MET A 80 3.69 4.35 11.75
C MET A 80 3.78 5.88 11.68
N LYS A 81 3.94 6.46 10.48
CA LYS A 81 3.91 7.92 10.27
C LYS A 81 2.65 8.57 10.82
N CYS A 82 1.47 8.01 10.52
CA CYS A 82 0.20 8.53 11.02
C CYS A 82 0.14 8.52 12.56
N LEU A 83 0.76 7.54 13.21
CA LEU A 83 0.85 7.49 14.66
C LEU A 83 1.89 8.50 15.19
N SER A 84 3.10 8.52 14.64
CA SER A 84 4.20 9.43 15.02
C SER A 84 3.82 10.90 14.87
N HIS A 85 3.05 11.24 13.84
CA HIS A 85 2.58 12.60 13.55
C HIS A 85 1.23 12.93 14.24
N GLU A 86 0.75 12.08 15.14
CA GLU A 86 -0.50 12.26 15.90
C GLU A 86 -1.75 12.48 15.01
N VAL A 87 -1.72 11.97 13.77
CA VAL A 87 -2.88 11.98 12.85
C VAL A 87 -3.98 11.06 13.39
N VAL A 88 -3.58 9.99 14.09
CA VAL A 88 -4.48 9.08 14.80
C VAL A 88 -4.08 9.03 16.27
N ALA A 89 -5.08 9.04 17.16
CA ALA A 89 -4.86 9.17 18.59
C ALA A 89 -4.07 8.01 19.24
N ASN A 90 -4.23 6.78 18.73
CA ASN A 90 -3.55 5.60 19.25
C ASN A 90 -3.52 4.45 18.23
N ALA A 91 -2.67 3.46 18.51
CA ALA A 91 -2.47 2.30 17.65
C ALA A 91 -3.74 1.43 17.49
N GLU A 92 -4.53 1.26 18.55
CA GLU A 92 -5.76 0.46 18.50
C GLU A 92 -6.80 1.04 17.54
N THR A 93 -6.99 2.35 17.58
CA THR A 93 -7.90 3.07 16.69
C THR A 93 -7.43 2.97 15.24
N LEU A 94 -6.11 3.10 15.01
CA LEU A 94 -5.53 2.95 13.69
C LEU A 94 -5.75 1.53 13.15
N ASP A 95 -5.46 0.52 13.94
CA ASP A 95 -5.60 -0.88 13.55
C ASP A 95 -7.06 -1.23 13.24
N ALA A 96 -7.99 -0.79 14.08
CA ALA A 96 -9.42 -0.94 13.82
C ALA A 96 -9.86 -0.25 12.52
N ALA A 97 -9.43 1.00 12.31
CA ALA A 97 -9.75 1.75 11.10
C ALA A 97 -9.24 1.06 9.82
N MET A 98 -8.05 0.45 9.88
CA MET A 98 -7.46 -0.29 8.76
C MET A 98 -8.17 -1.63 8.50
N ILE A 99 -8.58 -2.34 9.55
CA ILE A 99 -9.38 -3.56 9.42
C ILE A 99 -10.73 -3.26 8.76
N PHE A 100 -11.48 -2.28 9.29
CA PHE A 100 -12.83 -1.99 8.82
C PHE A 100 -12.87 -1.14 7.55
N GLY A 101 -11.88 -0.28 7.32
CA GLY A 101 -11.82 0.64 6.20
C GLY A 101 -11.20 0.03 4.94
N THR A 102 -10.01 -0.57 5.08
CA THR A 102 -9.25 -1.10 3.92
C THR A 102 -9.35 -2.61 3.77
N GLY A 103 -9.99 -3.30 4.73
CA GLY A 103 -10.07 -4.76 4.74
C GLY A 103 -8.76 -5.44 5.14
N PHE A 104 -7.92 -4.80 5.97
CA PHE A 104 -6.73 -5.46 6.51
C PHE A 104 -7.13 -6.74 7.25
N ALA A 105 -6.35 -7.82 7.09
CA ALA A 105 -6.69 -9.15 7.57
C ALA A 105 -7.01 -9.16 9.09
N PRO A 106 -8.28 -9.39 9.51
CA PRO A 106 -8.66 -9.26 10.93
C PRO A 106 -7.90 -10.20 11.86
N PHE A 107 -7.59 -11.41 11.39
CA PHE A 107 -6.82 -12.40 12.15
C PHE A 107 -5.35 -12.01 12.39
N ARG A 108 -4.87 -10.91 11.78
CA ARG A 108 -3.55 -10.32 12.05
C ARG A 108 -3.60 -9.13 13.02
N GLY A 109 -4.77 -8.78 13.55
CA GLY A 109 -4.94 -7.72 14.55
C GLY A 109 -4.81 -6.28 14.05
N GLY A 110 -4.46 -6.07 12.77
CA GLY A 110 -4.22 -4.75 12.18
C GLY A 110 -2.74 -4.56 11.80
N PRO A 111 -2.39 -3.49 11.06
CA PRO A 111 -1.03 -3.24 10.61
C PRO A 111 -0.02 -3.08 11.75
N LEU A 112 -0.33 -2.33 12.81
CA LEU A 112 0.61 -2.10 13.92
C LEU A 112 0.72 -3.33 14.83
N HIS A 113 -0.38 -4.04 15.08
CA HIS A 113 -0.33 -5.34 15.74
C HIS A 113 0.53 -6.35 14.96
N TYR A 114 0.34 -6.45 13.64
CA TYR A 114 1.19 -7.26 12.76
C TYR A 114 2.65 -6.82 12.81
N ALA A 115 2.90 -5.51 12.86
CA ALA A 115 4.25 -4.97 12.98
C ALA A 115 4.92 -5.34 14.31
N GLY A 116 4.17 -5.37 15.41
CA GLY A 116 4.63 -5.84 16.71
C GLY A 116 5.01 -7.33 16.70
N GLN A 117 4.25 -8.17 16.01
CA GLN A 117 4.56 -9.60 15.86
C GLN A 117 5.82 -9.85 15.01
N ARG A 118 6.02 -9.06 13.96
CA ARG A 118 7.21 -9.13 13.10
C ARG A 118 8.46 -8.51 13.78
N GLY A 119 8.25 -7.46 14.57
CA GLY A 119 9.29 -6.73 15.29
C GLY A 119 9.71 -5.45 14.56
N HIS A 120 9.66 -4.33 15.28
CA HIS A 120 9.89 -2.99 14.71
C HIS A 120 11.28 -2.84 14.08
N ARG A 121 12.33 -3.33 14.76
CA ARG A 121 13.70 -3.30 14.23
C ARG A 121 13.87 -4.13 12.95
N GLN A 122 13.16 -5.26 12.85
CA GLN A 122 13.20 -6.09 11.64
C GLN A 122 12.53 -5.36 10.47
N ILE A 123 11.42 -4.67 10.73
CA ILE A 123 10.71 -3.86 9.73
C ILE A 123 11.58 -2.70 9.25
N ALA A 124 12.21 -1.96 10.18
CA ALA A 124 13.12 -0.88 9.84
C ALA A 124 14.26 -1.35 8.94
N ALA A 125 14.94 -2.44 9.30
CA ALA A 125 16.02 -3.01 8.49
C ALA A 125 15.55 -3.48 7.09
N ALA A 126 14.35 -4.06 7.00
CA ALA A 126 13.78 -4.45 5.71
C ALA A 126 13.40 -3.24 4.84
N LEU A 127 12.90 -2.17 5.45
CA LEU A 127 12.63 -0.90 4.78
C LEU A 127 13.92 -0.25 4.25
N GLU A 128 15.00 -0.23 5.04
CA GLU A 128 16.32 0.25 4.62
C GLU A 128 16.86 -0.54 3.41
N GLU A 129 16.75 -1.87 3.44
CA GLU A 129 17.13 -2.74 2.32
C GLU A 129 16.33 -2.39 1.05
N LEU A 130 15.01 -2.26 1.17
CA LEU A 130 14.16 -1.87 0.04
C LEU A 130 14.46 -0.45 -0.44
N ALA A 131 14.80 0.48 0.46
CA ALA A 131 15.16 1.85 0.11
C ALA A 131 16.44 1.89 -0.73
N ARG A 132 17.44 1.07 -0.37
CA ARG A 132 18.66 0.93 -1.16
C ARG A 132 18.42 0.31 -2.54
N GLN A 133 17.49 -0.62 -2.65
CA GLN A 133 17.19 -1.30 -3.93
C GLN A 133 16.23 -0.53 -4.85
N PHE A 134 15.22 0.13 -4.27
CA PHE A 134 14.07 0.66 -5.02
C PHE A 134 13.79 2.14 -4.74
N GLY A 135 14.63 2.82 -3.96
CA GLY A 135 14.60 4.25 -3.72
C GLY A 135 13.83 4.69 -2.47
N GLU A 136 13.83 6.00 -2.24
CA GLU A 136 13.45 6.66 -0.98
C GLU A 136 12.01 6.43 -0.52
N ARG A 137 11.12 5.93 -1.39
CA ARG A 137 9.73 5.60 -1.02
C ARG A 137 9.62 4.49 0.05
N PHE A 138 10.71 3.78 0.31
CA PHE A 138 10.82 2.78 1.37
C PHE A 138 11.61 3.27 2.59
N THR A 139 11.95 4.55 2.69
CA THR A 139 12.69 5.09 3.85
C THR A 139 11.90 4.84 5.14
N PRO A 140 12.48 4.19 6.16
CA PRO A 140 11.78 3.90 7.40
C PRO A 140 11.44 5.19 8.16
N ASP A 141 10.24 5.23 8.74
CA ASP A 141 9.85 6.27 9.69
C ASP A 141 10.70 6.17 10.98
N PRO A 142 11.11 7.31 11.58
CA PRO A 142 11.82 7.30 12.87
C PRO A 142 11.08 6.57 13.99
N GLY A 143 9.74 6.53 13.95
CA GLY A 143 8.90 5.83 14.93
C GLY A 143 9.20 4.34 15.06
N TRP A 144 9.85 3.71 14.08
CA TRP A 144 10.29 2.31 14.19
C TRP A 144 11.44 2.10 15.19
N TYR A 145 12.22 3.13 15.49
CA TYR A 145 13.34 3.06 16.44
C TYR A 145 12.97 3.58 17.83
N GLU A 146 11.87 4.31 17.92
CA GLU A 146 11.31 4.73 19.19
C GLU A 146 10.81 3.50 19.95
N THR A 147 11.29 3.33 21.18
CA THR A 147 10.80 2.27 22.05
C THR A 147 9.37 2.67 22.41
N THR A 148 8.37 1.96 21.91
CA THR A 148 6.96 2.18 22.26
C THR A 148 6.74 1.84 23.74
N ALA A 149 7.16 2.76 24.59
CA ALA A 149 6.89 2.82 26.02
C ALA A 149 5.96 4.01 26.25
N LYS A 150 4.79 3.98 25.60
CA LYS A 150 3.64 4.77 26.03
C LYS A 150 2.44 3.82 26.00
N HIS A 151 2.08 3.39 27.20
CA HIS A 151 0.88 2.64 27.54
C HIS A 151 -0.38 3.44 27.17
#